data_AF-A0A6G1BM98-F1
#
_entry.id   AF-A0A6G1BM98-F1
#
_cell.length_a   1.000
_cell.length_b   1.000
_cell.length_c   1.000
_cell.angle_alpha   90.00
_cell.angle_beta   90.00
_cell.angle_gamma   90.00
#
_symmetry.space_group_name_H-M   'P 1'
#
loop_
_entity.id
_entity.type
_entity.pdbx_description
1 polymer ?
#
loop_
_entity_poly.entity_id
_entity_poly.type
_entity_poly.pdbx_seq_one_letter_code
_entity_poly.pdbx_strand_id
1 'polypeptide(L)'
;MDADADGHEGPDFGYVTGAIDGPENWGKLSPEYKLCGDGKSQSPIDINTNTIVPRSDLDSLERTYAAVNATLINNGKDITASHLTAMHG
;
A
#
# COMPACT_ATOMS: atom_id res chain seq x y z
N MET A 1 -6.02 -27.72 -10.21
CA MET A 1 -6.38 -26.97 -11.43
C MET A 1 -6.48 -25.52 -10.99
N ASP A 2 -5.45 -24.69 -10.95
CA ASP A 2 -4.03 -24.77 -11.30
C ASP A 2 -3.32 -23.89 -10.27
N ALA A 3 -2.27 -24.43 -9.64
CA ALA A 3 -1.53 -23.74 -8.59
C ALA A 3 -0.33 -23.06 -9.23
N ASP A 4 -0.52 -21.83 -9.71
CA ASP A 4 0.58 -20.91 -9.99
C ASP A 4 1.09 -20.35 -8.64
N ALA A 5 1.80 -21.20 -7.91
CA ALA A 5 2.41 -20.90 -6.64
C ALA A 5 3.88 -20.49 -6.85
N ASP A 6 4.09 -19.23 -7.21
CA ASP A 6 5.32 -18.51 -6.84
C ASP A 6 4.94 -17.46 -5.78
N GLY A 7 4.43 -17.99 -4.67
CA GLY A 7 3.92 -17.24 -3.54
C GLY A 7 5.04 -16.91 -2.56
N HIS A 8 5.60 -15.72 -2.65
CA HIS A 8 6.21 -15.07 -1.50
C HIS A 8 5.13 -14.29 -0.76
N GLU A 9 4.26 -14.99 -0.02
CA GLU A 9 3.49 -14.34 1.03
C GLU A 9 4.48 -13.93 2.13
N GLY A 10 4.71 -12.61 2.27
CA GLY A 10 5.51 -12.08 3.37
C GLY A 10 4.86 -12.39 4.72
N PRO A 11 5.57 -12.16 5.84
CA PRO A 11 5.01 -12.45 7.17
C PRO A 11 3.67 -11.71 7.37
N ASP A 12 2.73 -12.36 8.06
CA ASP A 12 1.48 -11.72 8.46
C ASP A 12 1.76 -10.52 9.38
N PHE A 13 0.92 -9.49 9.26
CA PHE A 13 1.07 -8.23 9.98
C PHE A 13 -0.29 -7.70 10.43
N GLY A 14 -0.31 -7.02 11.57
CA GLY A 14 -1.52 -6.48 12.20
C GLY A 14 -1.44 -4.97 12.43
N TYR A 15 -2.57 -4.38 12.79
CA TYR A 15 -2.69 -2.94 13.09
C TYR A 15 -2.86 -2.64 14.58
N VAL A 16 -2.96 -3.66 15.43
CA VAL A 16 -3.14 -3.47 16.87
C VAL A 16 -1.83 -2.98 17.48
N THR A 17 -1.84 -1.75 17.98
CA THR A 17 -0.68 -1.16 18.67
C THR A 17 -0.30 -1.97 19.90
N GLY A 18 0.99 -2.22 20.07
CA GLY A 18 1.58 -3.03 21.15
C GLY A 18 1.64 -4.53 20.84
N ALA A 19 1.00 -4.99 19.76
CA ALA A 19 1.04 -6.40 19.37
C ALA A 19 2.39 -6.76 18.72
N ILE A 20 2.74 -8.05 18.77
CA ILE A 20 4.00 -8.53 18.19
C ILE A 20 4.07 -8.32 16.68
N ASP A 21 2.92 -8.37 16.01
CA ASP A 21 2.70 -8.12 14.59
C ASP A 21 2.20 -6.68 14.31
N GLY A 22 2.16 -5.82 15.34
CA GLY A 22 1.69 -4.44 15.24
C GLY A 22 2.63 -3.52 14.45
N PRO A 23 2.15 -2.32 14.06
CA PRO A 23 2.88 -1.41 13.17
C PRO A 23 4.28 -1.03 13.64
N GLU A 24 4.48 -0.87 14.95
CA GLU A 24 5.78 -0.57 15.55
C GLU A 24 6.82 -1.70 15.40
N ASN A 25 6.38 -2.89 14.99
CA ASN A 25 7.20 -4.08 14.81
C ASN A 25 7.29 -4.60 13.37
N TRP A 26 6.56 -4.02 12.40
CA TRP A 26 6.56 -4.50 11.01
C TRP A 26 7.95 -4.68 10.40
N GLY A 27 8.87 -3.73 10.65
CA GLY A 27 10.23 -3.80 10.16
C GLY A 27 11.09 -4.94 10.73
N LYS A 28 10.60 -5.64 11.75
CA LYS A 28 11.27 -6.78 12.40
C LYS A 28 10.67 -8.12 11.98
N LEU A 29 9.54 -8.13 11.28
CA LEU A 29 8.81 -9.36 10.93
C LEU A 29 9.58 -10.18 9.89
N SER A 30 10.22 -9.53 8.93
CA SER A 30 11.14 -10.17 8.00
C SER A 30 12.15 -9.17 7.41
N PRO A 31 13.25 -9.67 6.80
CA PRO A 31 14.20 -8.81 6.10
C PRO A 31 13.58 -7.94 4.99
N GLU A 32 12.55 -8.45 4.31
CA GLU A 32 11.84 -7.75 3.23
C GLU A 32 11.09 -6.51 3.74
N TYR A 33 10.67 -6.51 5.01
CA TYR A 33 9.88 -5.42 5.60
C TYR A 33 10.74 -4.37 6.31
N LYS A 34 12.07 -4.51 6.31
CA LYS A 34 13.01 -3.65 7.05
C LYS A 34 12.76 -2.15 6.88
N LEU A 35 12.33 -1.71 5.69
CA LEU A 35 12.03 -0.29 5.43
C LEU A 35 10.90 0.27 6.29
N CYS A 36 9.96 -0.55 6.77
CA CYS A 36 8.90 -0.12 7.68
C CYS A 36 9.44 0.40 9.02
N GLY A 37 10.60 -0.09 9.47
CA GLY A 37 11.26 0.36 10.71
C GLY A 37 12.41 1.35 10.46
N ASP A 38 13.25 1.07 9.45
CA ASP A 38 14.49 1.82 9.26
C ASP A 38 14.35 3.01 8.30
N GLY A 39 13.30 3.00 7.46
CA GLY A 39 13.04 4.02 6.46
C GLY A 39 12.92 5.42 7.06
N LYS A 40 13.41 6.43 6.33
CA LYS A 40 13.36 7.86 6.75
C LYS A 40 12.35 8.69 5.97
N SER A 41 11.64 8.05 5.05
CA SER A 41 10.62 8.66 4.19
C SER A 41 9.41 7.72 4.12
N GLN A 42 8.86 7.39 5.28
CA GLN A 42 7.68 6.53 5.40
C GLN A 42 6.39 7.36 5.38
N SER A 43 5.29 6.70 5.02
CA SER A 43 3.94 7.23 5.07
C SER A 43 3.11 6.47 6.12
N PRO A 44 2.01 7.05 6.66
CA PRO A 44 1.55 8.42 6.45
C PRO A 44 2.42 9.46 7.16
N ILE A 45 2.30 10.73 6.75
CA ILE A 45 2.89 11.89 7.42
C ILE A 45 1.81 12.89 7.82
N ASP A 46 2.13 13.74 8.80
CA ASP A 46 1.29 14.91 9.10
C ASP A 46 1.48 15.99 8.02
N ILE A 47 0.37 16.45 7.42
CA ILE A 47 0.38 17.54 6.44
C ILE A 47 0.00 18.83 7.16
N ASN A 48 0.99 19.47 7.79
CA ASN A 48 0.81 20.76 8.46
C ASN A 48 0.80 21.91 7.46
N THR A 49 -0.38 22.47 7.19
CA THR A 49 -0.58 23.57 6.23
C THR A 49 0.10 24.88 6.64
N ASN A 50 0.57 25.03 7.87
CA ASN A 50 1.35 26.20 8.29
C ASN A 50 2.82 26.12 7.84
N THR A 51 3.31 24.93 7.48
CA THR A 51 4.73 24.70 7.11
C THR A 51 4.91 24.22 5.67
N ILE A 52 3.85 24.21 4.87
CA ILE A 52 3.96 23.88 3.44
C ILE A 52 4.77 24.93 2.69
N VAL A 53 5.45 24.50 1.64
CA VAL A 53 6.10 25.39 0.67
C VAL A 53 5.19 25.44 -0.57
N PRO A 54 4.53 26.57 -0.86
CA PRO A 54 3.74 26.71 -2.08
C PRO A 54 4.62 26.54 -3.32
N ARG A 55 4.15 25.72 -4.27
CA ARG A 55 4.84 25.41 -5.52
C ARG A 55 3.88 25.67 -6.68
N SER A 56 3.93 26.88 -7.23
CA SER A 56 3.14 27.29 -8.40
C SER A 56 3.69 26.75 -9.72
N ASP A 57 4.83 26.07 -9.67
CA ASP A 57 5.49 25.38 -10.78
C ASP A 57 5.06 23.91 -10.91
N LEU A 58 4.16 23.43 -10.05
CA LEU A 58 3.54 22.13 -10.22
C LEU A 58 2.47 22.20 -11.30
N ASP A 59 2.51 21.26 -12.24
CA ASP A 59 1.47 21.11 -13.23
C ASP A 59 0.14 20.62 -12.61
N SER A 60 -0.95 20.89 -13.31
CA SER A 60 -2.25 20.30 -13.00
C SER A 60 -2.18 18.77 -13.10
N LEU A 61 -2.77 18.09 -12.13
CA LEU A 61 -2.95 16.64 -12.21
C LEU A 61 -4.10 16.29 -13.17
N GLU A 62 -3.77 16.12 -14.44
CA GLU A 62 -4.69 15.62 -15.46
C GLU A 62 -5.02 14.14 -15.21
N ARG A 63 -6.32 13.81 -15.19
CA ARG A 63 -6.81 12.46 -14.88
C ARG A 63 -7.77 12.01 -15.96
N THR A 64 -7.49 10.85 -16.57
CA THR A 64 -8.35 10.23 -17.57
C THR A 64 -8.77 8.84 -17.10
N TYR A 65 -9.67 8.81 -16.11
CA TYR A 65 -10.28 7.57 -15.64
C TYR A 65 -11.49 7.19 -16.51
N ALA A 66 -11.68 5.90 -16.75
CA ALA A 66 -12.82 5.36 -17.48
C ALA A 66 -13.56 4.35 -16.59
N ALA A 67 -14.87 4.18 -16.84
CA ALA A 67 -15.64 3.14 -16.19
C ALA A 67 -15.15 1.76 -16.64
N VAL A 68 -14.95 0.86 -15.67
CA VAL A 68 -14.48 -0.49 -15.91
C VAL A 68 -15.18 -1.47 -14.95
N ASN A 69 -15.30 -2.73 -15.37
CA ASN A 69 -15.74 -3.79 -14.47
C ASN A 69 -14.67 -4.02 -13.40
N ALA A 70 -15.05 -4.05 -12.13
CA ALA A 70 -14.11 -4.23 -11.03
C ALA A 70 -14.58 -5.33 -10.07
N THR A 71 -13.63 -5.95 -9.39
CA THR A 71 -13.86 -6.92 -8.33
C THR A 71 -13.56 -6.27 -6.99
N LEU A 72 -14.54 -6.30 -6.08
CA LEU A 72 -14.35 -5.90 -4.70
C LEU A 72 -13.67 -7.04 -3.92
N ILE A 73 -12.54 -6.75 -3.30
CA ILE A 73 -11.73 -7.71 -2.56
C ILE A 73 -11.63 -7.27 -1.11
N ASN A 74 -11.80 -8.23 -0.19
CA ASN A 74 -11.50 -8.08 1.23
C ASN A 74 -10.43 -9.11 1.60
N ASN A 75 -9.23 -8.66 1.98
CA ASN A 75 -8.13 -9.54 2.38
C ASN A 75 -7.95 -9.63 3.92
N GLY A 76 -8.89 -9.09 4.69
CA GLY A 76 -8.83 -9.04 6.15
C GLY A 76 -7.99 -7.88 6.72
N LYS A 77 -7.28 -7.13 5.89
CA LYS A 77 -6.49 -5.94 6.27
C LYS A 77 -7.04 -4.66 5.63
N ASP A 78 -7.56 -4.76 4.40
CA ASP A 78 -8.22 -3.68 3.68
C ASP A 78 -9.37 -4.16 2.78
N ILE A 79 -10.09 -3.20 2.19
CA ILE A 79 -11.07 -3.41 1.13
C ILE A 79 -10.57 -2.68 -0.11
N THR A 80 -10.38 -3.40 -1.21
CA THR A 80 -9.86 -2.85 -2.47
C THR A 80 -10.78 -3.13 -3.64
N ALA A 81 -10.77 -2.24 -4.64
CA ALA A 81 -11.41 -2.47 -5.93
C ALA A 81 -10.30 -2.75 -6.95
N SER A 82 -10.24 -3.98 -7.46
CA SER A 82 -9.28 -4.38 -8.49
C SER A 82 -9.96 -4.41 -9.86
N HIS A 83 -9.26 -3.92 -10.87
CA HIS A 83 -9.67 -4.10 -12.26
C HIS A 83 -8.80 -5.20 -12.88
N LEU A 84 -9.42 -6.24 -13.43
CA LEU A 84 -8.71 -7.23 -14.24
C LEU A 84 -8.48 -6.62 -15.61
N THR A 85 -7.25 -6.21 -15.92
CA THR A 85 -6.86 -6.00 -17.32
C THR A 85 -6.88 -7.36 -17.99
N ALA A 86 -7.89 -7.65 -18.82
CA ALA A 86 -7.81 -8.80 -19.70
C ALA A 86 -6.56 -8.60 -20.58
N MET A 87 -5.55 -9.45 -20.37
CA MET A 87 -4.41 -9.60 -21.28
C MET A 87 -5.01 -9.97 -22.65
N HIS A 88 -5.26 -8.97 -23.50
CA HIS A 88 -5.54 -9.23 -24.90
C HIS A 88 -4.21 -9.64 -25.51
N GLY A 89 -4.14 -10.91 -25.94
CA GLY A 89 -3.02 -11.45 -26.72
C GLY A 89 -2.92 -10.86 -28.11
#